data_AF-A0A0S3T9N8-F1
#
_entry.id   AF-A0A0S3T9N8-F1
#
_cell.length_a   1.000
_cell.length_b   1.000
_cell.length_c   1.000
_cell.angle_alpha   90.00
_cell.angle_beta   90.00
_cell.angle_gamma   90.00
#
_symmetry.space_group_name_H-M   'P 1'
#
loop_
_entity.id
_entity.type
_entity.pdbx_description
1 polymer ?
#
loop_
_entity_poly.entity_id
_entity_poly.type
_entity_poly.pdbx_seq_one_letter_code
_entity_poly.pdbx_strand_id
1 'polypeptide(L)'
;MRLGGGKRRRVAPKPYVVFCALVTGLLGLLLLTFRPLEDAPRPLVPFARASEFNVSSSDGGTSVEGVLAFQRVAEKACKTVEEMGEDFGKGVGMESLRVRKIIENHFVANGALRVRDFPPEQFCRHGFVLGKTAEAGFGNEMYKVLTAAALSVMLNRSLIIGQTRGKYPFGDYISYSNFTFTVKEIKHLWRQKGCESKYGRKLVMRIDDFNKPLETNVLCSNWKKWKQPIIWFQGTTDSVAAQFFLKNIYSQMRIAAFNLFGDPEVLGLRPNVFGELMRVLISPSEDVDAAVNWVIGGGENPDISLHMRMLMNRSGRAVQAVLRCLKKAIRSQHLMSSRPKVVLVSDTPAVVKSIMSMPNISEFAEVLHFDYDQFKGSMSKGMRISDFRRKDWGSAPRWVAFVDFFLASRAKFAAISGAHRRVGTTYAQLIAALGAAYNLGDKSGSRFLFFSSFQSNLLRDGLKHQVGWGHVWNRYAGPLSCRNQANQCAFTPVLPSAWWDGLWQSPIPRDINRLASYGIRLSGLGNVDSNSLKSHCKKRKNIVRTITFKL
;
A
#
# COMPACT_ATOMS: atom_id res chain seq x y z
N MET A 1 27.71 -60.51 -4.13
CA MET A 1 26.32 -60.87 -3.79
C MET A 1 25.99 -60.36 -2.37
N ARG A 2 24.72 -60.03 -2.10
CA ARG A 2 24.00 -59.93 -0.81
C ARG A 2 24.66 -59.31 0.46
N LEU A 3 24.22 -58.08 0.76
CA LEU A 3 23.47 -57.63 1.96
C LEU A 3 23.89 -57.96 3.42
N GLY A 4 24.00 -56.88 4.22
CA GLY A 4 23.89 -56.82 5.70
C GLY A 4 24.68 -55.61 6.25
N GLY A 5 24.26 -54.78 7.20
CA GLY A 5 23.02 -54.72 8.00
C GLY A 5 23.19 -53.78 9.22
N GLY A 6 23.34 -52.46 9.01
CA GLY A 6 23.79 -51.51 10.04
C GLY A 6 22.70 -50.97 10.99
N LYS A 7 22.77 -51.32 12.28
CA LYS A 7 21.87 -50.82 13.34
C LYS A 7 22.10 -49.33 13.65
N ARG A 8 21.04 -48.50 13.62
CA ARG A 8 21.05 -47.11 14.13
C ARG A 8 21.04 -47.09 15.66
N ARG A 9 22.09 -46.54 16.29
CA ARG A 9 22.07 -46.14 17.71
C ARG A 9 21.14 -44.93 17.90
N ARG A 10 20.15 -45.02 18.80
CA ARG A 10 19.40 -43.84 19.28
C ARG A 10 20.27 -43.12 20.32
N VAL A 11 20.48 -41.82 20.13
CA VAL A 11 21.15 -40.96 21.13
C VAL A 11 20.07 -40.32 21.99
N ALA A 12 20.09 -40.56 23.29
CA ALA A 12 19.22 -39.87 24.24
C ALA A 12 19.69 -38.41 24.42
N PRO A 13 18.79 -37.41 24.51
CA PRO A 13 19.16 -36.03 24.75
C PRO A 13 19.77 -35.87 26.15
N LYS A 14 20.90 -35.16 26.25
CA LYS A 14 21.58 -34.90 27.54
C LYS A 14 20.68 -34.04 28.47
N PRO A 15 20.67 -34.30 29.79
CA PRO A 15 19.75 -33.65 30.73
C PRO A 15 19.86 -32.11 30.78
N TYR A 16 21.03 -31.55 30.48
CA TYR A 16 21.24 -30.10 30.38
C TYR A 16 20.29 -29.40 29.38
N VAL A 17 19.93 -30.05 28.28
CA VAL A 17 19.04 -29.43 27.26
C VAL A 17 17.60 -29.31 27.78
N VAL A 18 17.15 -30.27 28.58
CA VAL A 18 15.83 -30.23 29.24
C VAL A 18 15.81 -29.18 30.36
N PHE A 19 16.90 -29.07 31.13
CA PHE A 19 17.00 -28.08 32.21
C PHE A 19 17.01 -26.64 31.68
N CYS A 20 17.76 -26.35 30.62
CA CYS A 20 17.74 -25.02 29.99
C CYS A 20 16.37 -24.63 29.42
N ALA A 21 15.61 -25.59 28.87
CA ALA A 21 14.26 -25.35 28.37
C ALA A 21 13.26 -25.03 29.50
N LEU A 22 13.39 -25.70 30.65
CA LEU A 22 12.57 -25.42 31.84
C LEU A 22 12.88 -24.05 32.46
N VAL A 23 14.15 -23.71 32.63
CA VAL A 23 14.57 -22.41 33.21
C VAL A 23 14.14 -21.24 32.32
N THR A 24 14.29 -21.35 30.99
CA THR A 24 13.83 -20.31 30.05
C THR A 24 12.30 -20.22 29.95
N GLY A 25 11.59 -21.35 30.08
CA GLY A 25 10.13 -21.37 30.16
C GLY A 25 9.59 -20.70 31.44
N LEU A 26 10.20 -20.99 32.59
CA LEU A 26 9.79 -20.44 33.90
C LEU A 26 10.11 -18.94 34.04
N LEU A 27 11.30 -18.47 33.63
CA LEU A 27 11.57 -17.02 33.57
C LEU A 27 10.65 -16.31 32.55
N GLY A 28 10.34 -16.97 31.42
CA GLY A 28 9.40 -16.45 30.43
C GLY A 28 7.98 -16.28 30.96
N LEU A 29 7.51 -17.18 31.85
CA LEU A 29 6.23 -17.03 32.53
C LEU A 29 6.27 -15.98 33.66
N LEU A 30 7.33 -15.93 34.48
CA LEU A 30 7.43 -14.93 35.57
C LEU A 30 7.47 -13.49 35.05
N LEU A 31 8.10 -13.25 33.88
CA LEU A 31 8.10 -11.94 33.21
C LEU A 31 6.74 -11.57 32.59
N LEU A 32 5.80 -12.51 32.49
CA LEU A 32 4.41 -12.24 32.10
C LEU A 32 3.49 -11.95 33.29
N THR A 33 3.85 -12.38 34.51
CA THR A 33 3.03 -12.19 35.72
C THR A 33 3.42 -10.96 36.54
N PHE A 34 4.66 -10.44 36.43
CA PHE A 34 5.10 -9.24 37.14
C PHE A 34 5.28 -8.04 36.19
N ARG A 35 4.19 -7.33 35.92
CA ARG A 35 4.27 -5.90 35.58
C ARG A 35 4.15 -5.08 36.86
N PRO A 36 5.08 -4.14 37.13
CA PRO A 36 4.87 -3.16 38.20
C PRO A 36 3.62 -2.32 37.90
N LEU A 37 2.72 -2.26 38.88
CA LEU A 37 1.77 -1.16 39.02
C LEU A 37 2.56 0.04 39.56
N GLU A 38 2.90 0.98 38.70
CA GLU A 38 3.25 2.35 39.10
C GLU A 38 2.26 3.32 38.46
N ASP A 39 1.17 3.56 39.18
CA ASP A 39 0.38 4.77 39.00
C ASP A 39 1.16 5.95 39.61
N ALA A 40 1.54 6.90 38.76
CA ALA A 40 1.97 8.23 39.19
C ALA A 40 1.45 9.26 38.18
N PRO A 41 0.65 10.25 38.60
CA PRO A 41 0.08 11.23 37.68
C PRO A 41 1.19 12.15 37.15
N ARG A 42 1.47 12.09 35.85
CA ARG A 42 2.34 13.06 35.19
C ARG A 42 1.53 14.31 34.81
N PRO A 43 2.07 15.53 35.04
CA PRO A 43 1.28 16.74 34.88
C PRO A 43 0.88 16.97 33.42
N LEU A 44 -0.35 17.47 33.23
CA LEU A 44 -0.78 18.07 31.98
C LEU A 44 0.15 19.24 31.64
N VAL A 45 0.92 19.13 30.57
CA VAL A 45 1.62 20.26 29.98
C VAL A 45 0.57 21.19 29.38
N PRO A 46 0.41 22.44 29.86
CA PRO A 46 -0.52 23.37 29.26
C PRO A 46 -0.07 23.69 27.84
N PHE A 47 -0.98 23.58 26.87
CA PHE A 47 -0.74 24.14 25.55
C PHE A 47 -0.58 25.66 25.70
N ALA A 48 0.60 26.18 25.34
CA ALA A 48 0.81 27.61 25.27
C ALA A 48 -0.19 28.21 24.26
N ARG A 49 -1.03 29.14 24.72
CA ARG A 49 -1.81 29.99 23.80
C ARG A 49 -0.85 30.71 22.88
N ALA A 50 -1.15 30.74 21.59
CA ALA A 50 -0.40 31.56 20.65
C ALA A 50 -0.49 33.03 21.11
N SER A 51 0.67 33.64 21.32
CA SER A 51 0.78 35.04 21.70
C SER A 51 0.26 35.94 20.57
N GLU A 52 -0.66 36.83 20.90
CA GLU A 52 -1.22 37.83 19.99
C GLU A 52 -0.11 38.75 19.49
N PHE A 53 0.07 38.83 18.18
CA PHE A 53 0.91 39.86 17.55
C PHE A 53 0.08 41.13 17.41
N ASN A 54 0.25 42.07 18.32
CA ASN A 54 -0.27 43.43 18.17
C ASN A 54 0.42 44.11 16.98
N VAL A 55 -0.36 44.50 15.97
CA VAL A 55 0.03 45.49 14.96
C VAL A 55 -0.94 46.67 15.11
N SER A 56 -0.40 47.81 15.54
CA SER A 56 -1.15 49.03 15.82
C SER A 56 -1.26 49.93 14.59
N SER A 57 -2.49 50.36 14.24
CA SER A 57 -2.87 51.62 13.52
C SER A 57 -2.25 51.87 12.11
N SER A 58 -2.88 52.52 11.12
CA SER A 58 -4.18 53.24 10.95
C SER A 58 -4.53 53.19 9.42
N ASP A 59 -5.65 53.66 8.86
CA ASP A 59 -6.94 54.19 9.33
C ASP A 59 -8.00 54.03 8.20
N GLY A 60 -9.26 54.43 8.43
CA GLY A 60 -10.25 54.76 7.37
C GLY A 60 -11.55 53.94 7.40
N GLY A 61 -12.70 54.63 7.53
CA GLY A 61 -14.05 54.05 7.61
C GLY A 61 -14.62 53.53 6.26
N THR A 62 -15.89 53.14 6.15
CA THR A 62 -17.04 53.34 7.08
C THR A 62 -18.04 52.16 6.95
N SER A 63 -18.86 51.97 7.98
CA SER A 63 -19.83 50.88 8.21
C SER A 63 -20.88 50.60 7.12
N VAL A 64 -21.27 49.31 6.99
CA VAL A 64 -22.67 48.86 7.19
C VAL A 64 -22.65 47.52 7.94
N GLU A 65 -23.50 47.36 8.95
CA GLU A 65 -23.61 46.12 9.74
C GLU A 65 -24.34 45.00 8.99
N GLY A 66 -23.81 43.78 9.10
CA GLY A 66 -24.51 42.54 8.78
C GLY A 66 -24.16 41.49 9.82
N VAL A 67 -25.06 41.27 10.79
CA VAL A 67 -24.78 40.43 11.97
C VAL A 67 -24.68 38.95 11.59
N LEU A 68 -23.47 38.52 11.20
CA LEU A 68 -23.09 37.12 11.21
C LEU A 68 -22.75 36.74 12.65
N ALA A 69 -23.73 36.17 13.34
CA ALA A 69 -23.54 35.51 14.62
C ALA A 69 -22.54 34.35 14.45
N PHE A 70 -21.26 34.63 14.68
CA PHE A 70 -20.22 33.61 14.81
C PHE A 70 -20.50 32.78 16.06
N GLN A 71 -21.36 31.79 15.87
CA GLN A 71 -21.57 30.70 16.82
C GLN A 71 -20.21 30.02 16.99
N ARG A 72 -19.53 30.30 18.11
CA ARG A 72 -18.27 29.63 18.49
C ARG A 72 -18.59 28.17 18.81
N VAL A 73 -18.76 27.36 17.77
CA VAL A 73 -18.76 25.91 17.87
C VAL A 73 -17.38 25.53 18.41
N ALA A 74 -17.32 25.09 19.66
CA ALA A 74 -16.10 24.58 20.23
C ALA A 74 -15.60 23.43 19.34
N GLU A 75 -14.42 23.58 18.75
CA GLU A 75 -13.87 22.57 17.86
C GLU A 75 -13.76 21.23 18.61
N LYS A 76 -14.44 20.19 18.11
CA LYS A 76 -14.40 18.86 18.72
C LYS A 76 -12.94 18.38 18.78
N ALA A 77 -12.48 18.01 19.98
CA ALA A 77 -11.11 17.51 20.20
C ALA A 77 -10.78 16.20 19.46
N CYS A 78 -11.79 15.50 18.92
CA CYS A 78 -11.62 14.34 18.05
C CYS A 78 -12.72 14.31 16.97
N LYS A 79 -12.46 13.56 15.89
CA LYS A 79 -13.42 13.25 14.83
C LYS A 79 -13.68 11.74 14.74
N THR A 80 -14.87 11.37 14.30
CA THR A 80 -15.22 10.00 13.89
C THR A 80 -14.48 9.61 12.60
N VAL A 81 -14.36 8.31 12.32
CA VAL A 81 -13.68 7.86 11.09
C VAL A 81 -14.43 8.28 9.82
N GLU A 82 -15.74 8.50 9.90
CA GLU A 82 -16.53 9.05 8.80
C GLU A 82 -16.22 10.54 8.58
N GLU A 83 -16.28 11.38 9.62
CA GLU A 83 -15.86 12.80 9.57
C GLU A 83 -14.40 12.95 9.09
N MET A 84 -13.50 12.01 9.43
CA MET A 84 -12.10 11.98 8.96
C MET A 84 -11.93 11.49 7.50
N GLY A 85 -13.00 11.01 6.88
CA GLY A 85 -13.03 10.43 5.54
C GLY A 85 -13.76 11.27 4.49
N GLU A 86 -14.60 12.24 4.89
CA GLU A 86 -15.48 13.01 3.99
C GLU A 86 -14.79 13.57 2.74
N ASP A 87 -13.56 14.07 2.87
CA ASP A 87 -12.77 14.62 1.76
C ASP A 87 -12.58 13.63 0.58
N PHE A 88 -12.52 12.33 0.83
CA PHE A 88 -12.33 11.31 -0.21
C PHE A 88 -13.62 10.92 -0.94
N GLY A 89 -14.78 11.38 -0.46
CA GLY A 89 -16.06 11.14 -1.12
C GLY A 89 -16.16 11.81 -2.49
N LYS A 90 -15.38 12.86 -2.76
CA LYS A 90 -15.48 13.69 -3.98
C LYS A 90 -14.90 13.04 -5.25
N GLY A 91 -14.04 12.02 -5.11
CA GLY A 91 -13.39 11.33 -6.23
C GLY A 91 -12.16 12.08 -6.80
N VAL A 92 -11.26 11.34 -7.44
CA VAL A 92 -9.91 11.81 -7.83
C VAL A 92 -9.67 11.76 -9.35
N GLY A 93 -10.74 11.85 -10.14
CA GLY A 93 -10.72 11.54 -11.58
C GLY A 93 -9.77 12.40 -12.40
N MET A 94 -9.84 13.73 -12.30
CA MET A 94 -9.00 14.65 -13.10
C MET A 94 -7.51 14.48 -12.82
N GLU A 95 -7.11 14.44 -11.55
CA GLU A 95 -5.72 14.24 -11.16
C GLU A 95 -5.18 12.86 -11.55
N SER A 96 -6.04 11.83 -11.49
CA SER A 96 -5.68 10.49 -11.96
C SER A 96 -5.52 10.43 -13.48
N LEU A 97 -6.33 11.16 -14.26
CA LEU A 97 -6.15 11.30 -15.72
C LEU A 97 -4.87 12.07 -16.08
N ARG A 98 -4.51 13.10 -15.30
CA ARG A 98 -3.24 13.81 -15.45
C ARG A 98 -2.04 12.87 -15.22
N VAL A 99 -2.11 12.06 -14.17
CA VAL A 99 -1.08 11.07 -13.82
C VAL A 99 -1.01 9.92 -14.83
N ARG A 100 -2.15 9.43 -15.34
CA ARG A 100 -2.22 8.45 -16.43
C ARG A 100 -1.35 8.87 -17.61
N LYS A 101 -1.55 10.08 -18.12
CA LYS A 101 -0.79 10.63 -19.26
C LYS A 101 0.72 10.70 -18.98
N ILE A 102 1.11 11.07 -17.76
CA ILE A 102 2.53 11.08 -17.33
C ILE A 102 3.12 9.67 -17.36
N ILE A 103 2.40 8.68 -16.84
CA ILE A 103 2.83 7.27 -16.78
C ILE A 103 2.94 6.67 -18.19
N GLU A 104 1.93 6.87 -19.04
CA GLU A 104 1.90 6.36 -20.42
C GLU A 104 3.03 6.96 -21.25
N ASN A 105 3.18 8.29 -21.25
CA ASN A 105 4.27 8.97 -21.95
C ASN A 105 5.65 8.52 -21.44
N HIS A 106 5.80 8.27 -20.13
CA HIS A 106 7.04 7.74 -19.58
C HIS A 106 7.37 6.36 -20.13
N PHE A 107 6.40 5.43 -20.18
CA PHE A 107 6.65 4.07 -20.67
C PHE A 107 6.78 3.99 -22.20
N VAL A 108 6.18 4.90 -22.96
CA VAL A 108 6.47 5.04 -24.39
C VAL A 108 7.92 5.51 -24.62
N ALA A 109 8.38 6.53 -23.89
CA ALA A 109 9.72 7.11 -24.08
C ALA A 109 10.86 6.28 -23.45
N ASN A 110 10.63 5.67 -22.29
CA ASN A 110 11.64 4.97 -21.48
C ASN A 110 11.37 3.47 -21.31
N GLY A 111 10.32 2.93 -21.94
CA GLY A 111 10.03 1.50 -21.91
C GLY A 111 11.04 0.67 -22.70
N ALA A 112 11.15 -0.61 -22.35
CA ALA A 112 12.16 -1.49 -22.91
C ALA A 112 12.08 -1.65 -24.42
N LEU A 113 10.87 -1.62 -25.02
CA LEU A 113 10.67 -1.53 -26.47
C LEU A 113 11.57 -0.45 -27.11
N ARG A 114 11.40 0.81 -26.69
CA ARG A 114 12.07 1.96 -27.29
C ARG A 114 13.57 2.03 -27.00
N VAL A 115 13.97 1.58 -25.80
CA VAL A 115 15.33 1.73 -25.25
C VAL A 115 16.30 0.67 -25.76
N ARG A 116 15.83 -0.53 -26.15
CA ARG A 116 16.66 -1.56 -26.82
C ARG A 116 17.35 -1.01 -28.08
N ASP A 117 16.61 -0.18 -28.83
CA ASP A 117 17.01 0.36 -30.12
C ASP A 117 17.85 1.64 -30.01
N PHE A 118 18.17 2.10 -28.79
CA PHE A 118 19.04 3.25 -28.61
C PHE A 118 20.45 2.99 -29.21
N PRO A 119 21.06 4.00 -29.87
CA PRO A 119 22.47 3.97 -30.24
C PRO A 119 23.34 3.64 -29.01
N PRO A 120 24.50 2.98 -29.18
CA PRO A 120 25.33 2.52 -28.07
C PRO A 120 25.63 3.61 -27.03
N GLU A 121 26.06 4.80 -27.45
CA GLU A 121 26.33 5.91 -26.54
C GLU A 121 25.11 6.35 -25.70
N GLN A 122 23.93 6.42 -26.32
CA GLN A 122 22.68 6.78 -25.64
C GLN A 122 22.24 5.68 -24.67
N PHE A 123 22.27 4.41 -25.10
CA PHE A 123 21.96 3.27 -24.22
C PHE A 123 22.91 3.23 -23.02
N CYS A 124 24.21 3.38 -23.25
CA CYS A 124 25.22 3.38 -22.20
C CYS A 124 25.13 4.62 -21.30
N ARG A 125 24.52 5.73 -21.73
CA ARG A 125 24.17 6.89 -20.86
C ARG A 125 22.87 6.70 -20.08
N HIS A 126 21.97 5.85 -20.55
CA HIS A 126 20.66 5.63 -19.94
C HIS A 126 20.71 5.08 -18.49
N GLY A 127 19.61 5.23 -17.77
CA GLY A 127 19.47 4.84 -16.37
C GLY A 127 18.27 3.93 -16.12
N PHE A 128 18.37 3.12 -15.07
CA PHE A 128 17.40 2.06 -14.75
C PHE A 128 17.02 2.06 -13.27
N VAL A 129 15.82 1.56 -12.95
CA VAL A 129 15.35 1.32 -11.58
C VAL A 129 14.90 -0.15 -11.46
N LEU A 130 15.38 -0.85 -10.44
CA LEU A 130 15.07 -2.26 -10.16
C LEU A 130 13.94 -2.39 -9.13
N GLY A 131 12.83 -2.99 -9.56
CA GLY A 131 11.82 -3.56 -8.66
C GLY A 131 12.09 -5.05 -8.46
N LYS A 132 12.35 -5.48 -7.21
CA LYS A 132 12.59 -6.90 -6.89
C LYS A 132 11.75 -7.34 -5.69
N THR A 133 11.12 -8.50 -5.83
CA THR A 133 10.26 -9.11 -4.81
C THR A 133 10.84 -10.44 -4.31
N ALA A 134 10.24 -10.98 -3.26
CA ALA A 134 10.55 -12.29 -2.68
C ALA A 134 9.33 -13.25 -2.71
N GLU A 135 8.25 -12.89 -3.40
CA GLU A 135 7.03 -13.70 -3.52
C GLU A 135 6.50 -14.26 -2.17
N ALA A 136 6.42 -13.39 -1.17
CA ALA A 136 5.57 -13.57 -0.01
C ALA A 136 4.10 -13.23 -0.38
N GLY A 137 3.44 -12.34 0.36
CA GLY A 137 2.07 -11.92 0.09
C GLY A 137 1.98 -10.96 -1.10
N PHE A 138 1.00 -11.16 -1.98
CA PHE A 138 0.86 -10.42 -3.23
C PHE A 138 0.90 -8.89 -3.04
N GLY A 139 0.07 -8.34 -2.16
CA GLY A 139 -0.04 -6.88 -1.98
C GLY A 139 1.29 -6.20 -1.62
N ASN A 140 1.98 -6.67 -0.58
CA ASN A 140 3.21 -6.04 -0.10
C ASN A 140 4.39 -6.22 -1.08
N GLU A 141 4.41 -7.30 -1.85
CA GLU A 141 5.44 -7.53 -2.86
C GLU A 141 5.15 -6.72 -4.13
N MET A 142 3.89 -6.58 -4.54
CA MET A 142 3.52 -5.75 -5.69
C MET A 142 3.85 -4.28 -5.44
N TYR A 143 3.67 -3.76 -4.22
CA TYR A 143 4.13 -2.40 -3.87
C TYR A 143 5.64 -2.17 -4.07
N LYS A 144 6.49 -3.19 -4.01
CA LYS A 144 7.93 -3.06 -4.32
C LYS A 144 8.17 -2.84 -5.83
N VAL A 145 7.40 -3.53 -6.68
CA VAL A 145 7.43 -3.34 -8.14
C VAL A 145 6.87 -1.96 -8.49
N LEU A 146 5.71 -1.61 -7.94
CA LEU A 146 5.05 -0.33 -8.22
C LEU A 146 5.82 0.87 -7.67
N THR A 147 6.52 0.74 -6.53
CA THR A 147 7.44 1.78 -6.02
C THR A 147 8.63 1.97 -6.95
N ALA A 148 9.20 0.88 -7.49
CA ALA A 148 10.25 0.98 -8.49
C ALA A 148 9.75 1.60 -9.81
N ALA A 149 8.50 1.32 -10.21
CA ALA A 149 7.87 1.93 -11.37
C ALA A 149 7.62 3.44 -11.18
N ALA A 150 7.08 3.86 -10.04
CA ALA A 150 6.93 5.27 -9.66
C ALA A 150 8.27 6.01 -9.67
N LEU A 151 9.32 5.39 -9.11
CA LEU A 151 10.69 5.91 -9.18
C LEU A 151 11.22 5.98 -10.61
N SER A 152 10.88 5.03 -11.48
CA SER A 152 11.29 5.04 -12.89
C SER A 152 10.73 6.28 -13.60
N VAL A 153 9.45 6.60 -13.36
CA VAL A 153 8.76 7.81 -13.86
C VAL A 153 9.42 9.08 -13.30
N MET A 154 9.57 9.19 -11.97
CA MET A 154 10.14 10.38 -11.31
C MET A 154 11.58 10.70 -11.74
N LEU A 155 12.35 9.68 -12.12
CA LEU A 155 13.77 9.78 -12.46
C LEU A 155 14.06 9.76 -13.97
N ASN A 156 13.05 9.61 -14.83
CA ASN A 156 13.19 9.33 -16.27
C ASN A 156 14.18 8.17 -16.53
N ARG A 157 13.88 7.01 -15.94
CA ARG A 157 14.69 5.78 -16.05
C ARG A 157 13.82 4.62 -16.49
N SER A 158 14.40 3.62 -17.15
CA SER A 158 13.66 2.39 -17.49
C SER A 158 13.43 1.50 -16.28
N LEU A 159 12.30 0.79 -16.26
CA LEU A 159 11.97 -0.18 -15.21
C LEU A 159 12.60 -1.55 -15.51
N ILE A 160 13.33 -2.09 -14.54
CA ILE A 160 13.76 -3.49 -14.51
C ILE A 160 12.90 -4.22 -13.49
N ILE A 161 12.34 -5.37 -13.89
CA ILE A 161 11.72 -6.32 -12.95
C ILE A 161 12.70 -7.45 -12.63
N GLY A 162 12.97 -7.63 -11.35
CA GLY A 162 13.91 -8.61 -10.83
C GLY A 162 13.35 -10.02 -10.87
N GLN A 163 13.77 -10.79 -11.87
CA GLN A 163 13.42 -12.21 -11.99
C GLN A 163 14.06 -13.08 -10.90
N THR A 164 13.38 -14.16 -10.51
CA THR A 164 13.91 -15.22 -9.63
C THR A 164 13.91 -16.53 -10.39
N ARG A 165 15.08 -17.19 -10.49
CA ARG A 165 15.28 -18.43 -11.28
C ARG A 165 14.77 -18.31 -12.74
N GLY A 166 14.90 -17.12 -13.34
CA GLY A 166 14.46 -16.84 -14.71
C GLY A 166 12.97 -16.51 -14.87
N LYS A 167 12.13 -16.69 -13.84
CA LYS A 167 10.72 -16.29 -13.87
C LYS A 167 10.51 -14.85 -13.39
N TYR A 168 9.54 -14.15 -13.98
CA TYR A 168 9.00 -12.92 -13.44
C TYR A 168 8.25 -13.18 -12.12
N PRO A 169 8.24 -12.24 -11.16
CA PRO A 169 7.46 -12.35 -9.94
C PRO A 169 5.98 -12.62 -10.22
N PHE A 170 5.42 -13.71 -9.69
CA PHE A 170 4.01 -14.09 -9.98
C PHE A 170 3.72 -14.34 -11.47
N GLY A 171 4.73 -14.57 -12.31
CA GLY A 171 4.57 -14.75 -13.77
C GLY A 171 3.73 -15.96 -14.18
N ASP A 172 3.41 -16.85 -13.23
CA ASP A 172 2.48 -17.97 -13.41
C ASP A 172 1.00 -17.52 -13.31
N TYR A 173 0.72 -16.27 -12.89
CA TYR A 173 -0.62 -15.71 -12.68
C TYR A 173 -0.81 -14.31 -13.30
N ILE A 174 0.29 -13.62 -13.61
CA ILE A 174 0.31 -12.24 -14.11
C ILE A 174 1.18 -12.16 -15.36
N SER A 175 0.61 -11.58 -16.41
CA SER A 175 1.32 -11.15 -17.60
C SER A 175 1.90 -9.74 -17.37
N TYR A 176 3.20 -9.56 -17.60
CA TYR A 176 3.85 -8.24 -17.54
C TYR A 176 3.95 -7.61 -18.91
N SER A 177 3.80 -6.29 -18.99
CA SER A 177 3.96 -5.56 -20.24
C SER A 177 5.42 -5.50 -20.71
N ASN A 178 5.57 -5.40 -22.04
CA ASN A 178 6.85 -5.37 -22.76
C ASN A 178 7.67 -4.07 -22.56
N PHE A 179 7.15 -3.12 -21.76
CA PHE A 179 7.87 -1.92 -21.31
C PHE A 179 8.98 -2.21 -20.29
N THR A 180 9.08 -3.44 -19.76
CA THR A 180 10.02 -3.78 -18.68
C THR A 180 11.24 -4.55 -19.19
N PHE A 181 12.37 -4.34 -18.50
CA PHE A 181 13.63 -5.06 -18.72
C PHE A 181 13.84 -6.16 -17.67
N THR A 182 14.70 -7.12 -17.98
CA THR A 182 15.29 -8.03 -16.97
C THR A 182 16.75 -7.68 -16.66
N VAL A 183 17.25 -8.05 -15.47
CA VAL A 183 18.69 -7.87 -15.14
C VAL A 183 19.59 -8.68 -16.10
N LYS A 184 19.13 -9.85 -16.58
CA LYS A 184 19.86 -10.69 -17.54
C LYS A 184 20.01 -9.97 -18.88
N GLU A 185 18.93 -9.39 -19.38
CA GLU A 185 18.87 -8.62 -20.62
C GLU A 185 19.74 -7.36 -20.55
N ILE A 186 19.66 -6.58 -19.47
CA ILE A 186 20.52 -5.40 -19.30
C ILE A 186 22.00 -5.78 -19.34
N LYS A 187 22.42 -6.86 -18.67
CA LYS A 187 23.81 -7.35 -18.76
C LYS A 187 24.22 -7.71 -20.19
N HIS A 188 23.33 -8.33 -20.97
CA HIS A 188 23.61 -8.68 -22.36
C HIS A 188 23.77 -7.43 -23.23
N LEU A 189 22.80 -6.50 -23.18
CA LEU A 189 22.85 -5.24 -23.91
C LEU A 189 24.06 -4.38 -23.52
N TRP A 190 24.45 -4.37 -22.23
CA TRP A 190 25.63 -3.62 -21.76
C TRP A 190 26.94 -4.10 -22.37
N ARG A 191 27.07 -5.41 -22.61
CA ARG A 191 28.20 -6.00 -23.36
C ARG A 191 28.10 -5.68 -24.85
N GLN A 192 26.94 -5.96 -25.46
CA GLN A 192 26.70 -5.80 -26.89
C GLN A 192 26.93 -4.36 -27.37
N LYS A 193 26.50 -3.36 -26.59
CA LYS A 193 26.68 -1.93 -26.88
C LYS A 193 28.05 -1.39 -26.42
N GLY A 194 28.94 -2.25 -25.90
CA GLY A 194 30.31 -1.88 -25.51
C GLY A 194 30.40 -0.88 -24.35
N CYS A 195 29.43 -0.86 -23.43
CA CYS A 195 29.32 0.22 -22.44
C CYS A 195 30.52 0.30 -21.49
N GLU A 196 31.12 -0.83 -21.11
CA GLU A 196 32.33 -0.85 -20.29
C GLU A 196 33.61 -0.71 -21.13
N SER A 197 33.73 -1.43 -22.24
CA SER A 197 34.93 -1.46 -23.08
C SER A 197 35.15 -0.22 -23.95
N LYS A 198 34.09 0.33 -24.56
CA LYS A 198 34.16 1.52 -25.44
C LYS A 198 33.85 2.82 -24.72
N TYR A 199 32.91 2.80 -23.76
CA TYR A 199 32.42 4.00 -23.07
C TYR A 199 32.86 4.11 -21.60
N GLY A 200 33.71 3.20 -21.11
CA GLY A 200 34.27 3.22 -19.75
C GLY A 200 33.24 3.09 -18.60
N ARG A 201 31.97 2.83 -18.91
CA ARG A 201 30.88 2.85 -17.93
C ARG A 201 30.58 1.45 -17.40
N LYS A 202 31.12 1.15 -16.21
CA LYS A 202 30.84 -0.10 -15.49
C LYS A 202 29.37 -0.24 -15.12
N LEU A 203 28.82 -1.46 -15.22
CA LEU A 203 27.44 -1.74 -14.80
C LEU A 203 27.36 -1.86 -13.27
N VAL A 204 27.02 -0.75 -12.61
CA VAL A 204 26.91 -0.66 -11.15
C VAL A 204 25.46 -0.39 -10.72
N MET A 205 25.00 -1.15 -9.73
CA MET A 205 23.74 -0.90 -9.03
C MET A 205 24.01 -0.19 -7.70
N ARG A 206 23.33 0.94 -7.46
CA ARG A 206 23.22 1.55 -6.12
C ARG A 206 22.02 0.95 -5.39
N ILE A 207 22.22 0.59 -4.13
CA ILE A 207 21.18 0.11 -3.23
C ILE A 207 20.88 1.18 -2.20
N ASP A 208 19.59 1.39 -1.94
CA ASP A 208 19.08 2.25 -0.87
C ASP A 208 17.98 1.48 -0.13
N ASP A 209 18.07 1.29 1.18
CA ASP A 209 17.13 0.47 1.95
C ASP A 209 16.23 1.34 2.82
N PHE A 210 14.99 1.53 2.37
CA PHE A 210 13.98 2.35 3.04
C PHE A 210 13.75 1.95 4.50
N ASN A 211 13.87 0.66 4.84
CA ASN A 211 13.65 0.20 6.22
C ASN A 211 14.81 0.51 7.16
N LYS A 212 15.88 1.16 6.68
CA LYS A 212 17.04 1.57 7.46
C LYS A 212 17.20 3.09 7.41
N PRO A 213 16.58 3.84 8.35
CA PRO A 213 16.59 5.30 8.38
C PRO A 213 18.01 5.91 8.32
N LEU A 214 18.98 5.26 8.97
CA LEU A 214 20.39 5.67 8.97
C LEU A 214 21.09 5.47 7.60
N GLU A 215 20.63 4.54 6.77
CA GLU A 215 21.23 4.18 5.47
C GLU A 215 20.49 4.77 4.27
N THR A 216 19.16 4.95 4.33
CA THR A 216 18.34 5.43 3.19
C THR A 216 18.50 6.90 2.86
N ASN A 217 18.81 7.22 1.61
CA ASN A 217 19.02 8.58 1.11
C ASN A 217 17.74 9.22 0.57
N VAL A 218 16.55 8.66 0.86
CA VAL A 218 15.25 9.06 0.29
C VAL A 218 14.89 10.54 0.53
N LEU A 219 15.26 11.11 1.70
CA LEU A 219 15.03 12.52 2.02
C LEU A 219 16.25 13.42 1.76
N CYS A 220 17.46 12.90 1.92
CA CYS A 220 18.69 13.70 2.04
C CYS A 220 19.57 13.73 0.78
N SER A 221 19.12 13.18 -0.35
CA SER A 221 19.89 13.17 -1.61
C SER A 221 19.05 13.50 -2.83
N ASN A 222 19.70 14.01 -3.88
CA ASN A 222 19.08 14.24 -5.19
C ASN A 222 19.34 13.02 -6.10
N TRP A 223 18.34 12.14 -6.21
CA TRP A 223 18.46 10.87 -6.93
C TRP A 223 18.56 11.07 -8.44
N LYS A 224 18.07 12.19 -9.00
CA LYS A 224 18.24 12.55 -10.42
C LYS A 224 19.71 12.79 -10.77
N LYS A 225 20.57 13.13 -9.80
CA LYS A 225 22.03 13.32 -9.97
C LYS A 225 22.87 12.05 -9.74
N TRP A 226 22.26 10.90 -9.45
CA TRP A 226 23.00 9.66 -9.16
C TRP A 226 23.59 9.03 -10.43
N LYS A 227 24.92 8.95 -10.51
CA LYS A 227 25.67 8.46 -11.69
C LYS A 227 25.52 6.94 -11.94
N GLN A 228 25.13 6.16 -10.92
CA GLN A 228 25.01 4.70 -11.04
C GLN A 228 23.91 4.32 -12.06
N PRO A 229 24.19 3.41 -13.02
CA PRO A 229 23.21 2.96 -14.01
C PRO A 229 21.91 2.44 -13.38
N ILE A 230 22.00 1.50 -12.44
CA ILE A 230 20.83 0.87 -11.81
C ILE A 230 20.65 1.43 -10.39
N ILE A 231 19.40 1.74 -10.03
CA ILE A 231 19.00 2.08 -8.65
C ILE A 231 18.06 1.00 -8.14
N TRP A 232 18.28 0.48 -6.93
CA TRP A 232 17.37 -0.43 -6.25
C TRP A 232 16.95 0.14 -4.90
N PHE A 233 15.68 0.54 -4.79
CA PHE A 233 15.07 1.00 -3.54
C PHE A 233 14.39 -0.18 -2.84
N GLN A 234 15.02 -0.66 -1.77
CA GLN A 234 14.58 -1.80 -0.97
C GLN A 234 13.67 -1.38 0.18
N GLY A 235 12.98 -2.36 0.80
CA GLY A 235 12.13 -2.13 1.98
C GLY A 235 10.75 -1.52 1.69
N THR A 236 10.39 -1.38 0.41
CA THR A 236 9.24 -0.64 -0.12
C THR A 236 7.95 -1.49 -0.14
N THR A 237 7.51 -1.97 1.03
CA THR A 237 6.43 -2.96 1.17
C THR A 237 5.00 -2.43 1.09
N ASP A 238 4.82 -1.12 0.89
CA ASP A 238 3.52 -0.46 0.86
C ASP A 238 3.59 0.86 0.08
N SER A 239 2.48 1.60 0.08
CA SER A 239 2.29 2.84 -0.68
C SER A 239 3.16 4.03 -0.24
N VAL A 240 3.76 4.02 0.96
CA VAL A 240 4.34 5.24 1.56
C VAL A 240 5.77 5.51 1.12
N ALA A 241 6.56 4.49 0.82
CA ALA A 241 8.00 4.67 0.57
C ALA A 241 8.32 5.60 -0.61
N ALA A 242 7.53 5.56 -1.70
CA ALA A 242 7.68 6.49 -2.82
C ALA A 242 7.21 7.92 -2.48
N GLN A 243 6.28 8.07 -1.54
CA GLN A 243 5.73 9.37 -1.13
C GLN A 243 6.71 10.18 -0.28
N PHE A 244 7.68 9.54 0.40
CA PHE A 244 8.75 10.23 1.15
C PHE A 244 9.46 11.32 0.33
N PHE A 245 9.57 11.15 -0.99
CA PHE A 245 10.20 12.15 -1.85
C PHE A 245 9.46 13.50 -1.90
N LEU A 246 8.16 13.57 -1.55
CA LEU A 246 7.41 14.82 -1.38
C LEU A 246 8.05 15.75 -0.34
N LYS A 247 8.77 15.20 0.65
CA LYS A 247 9.45 15.95 1.71
C LYS A 247 10.99 15.91 1.58
N ASN A 248 11.54 15.50 0.43
CA ASN A 248 13.00 15.50 0.18
C ASN A 248 13.58 16.93 0.24
N ILE A 249 14.82 17.10 0.72
CA ILE A 249 15.42 18.45 0.88
C ILE A 249 15.68 19.17 -0.46
N TYR A 250 15.86 18.44 -1.56
CA TYR A 250 16.09 18.98 -2.90
C TYR A 250 14.77 19.22 -3.62
N SER A 251 14.53 20.46 -4.05
CA SER A 251 13.32 20.88 -4.79
C SER A 251 13.04 20.01 -6.03
N GLN A 252 14.08 19.64 -6.79
CA GLN A 252 13.97 18.79 -7.98
C GLN A 252 13.37 17.40 -7.69
N MET A 253 13.59 16.84 -6.49
CA MET A 253 12.97 15.59 -6.07
C MET A 253 11.54 15.79 -5.58
N ARG A 254 11.28 16.88 -4.83
CA ARG A 254 9.92 17.23 -4.39
C ARG A 254 8.99 17.47 -5.57
N ILE A 255 9.42 18.23 -6.58
CA ILE A 255 8.64 18.52 -7.79
C ILE A 255 8.36 17.22 -8.56
N ALA A 256 9.35 16.33 -8.72
CA ALA A 256 9.13 15.03 -9.37
C ALA A 256 8.11 14.16 -8.61
N ALA A 257 8.14 14.18 -7.28
CA ALA A 257 7.19 13.47 -6.44
C ALA A 257 5.78 14.12 -6.47
N PHE A 258 5.69 15.45 -6.40
CA PHE A 258 4.45 16.23 -6.45
C PHE A 258 3.71 16.01 -7.78
N ASN A 259 4.44 16.06 -8.89
CA ASN A 259 3.88 15.79 -10.22
C ASN A 259 3.21 14.39 -10.30
N LEU A 260 3.67 13.42 -9.52
CA LEU A 260 3.12 12.08 -9.50
C LEU A 260 2.05 11.88 -8.40
N PHE A 261 2.33 12.25 -7.14
CA PHE A 261 1.49 11.96 -5.97
C PHE A 261 0.55 13.10 -5.55
N GLY A 262 0.54 14.21 -6.28
CA GLY A 262 -0.27 15.39 -5.99
C GLY A 262 0.21 16.16 -4.75
N ASP A 263 -0.61 17.13 -4.34
CA ASP A 263 -0.37 17.90 -3.12
C ASP A 263 -0.67 17.03 -1.88
N PRO A 264 0.27 16.88 -0.93
CA PRO A 264 0.02 16.20 0.34
C PRO A 264 -0.99 16.92 1.24
N GLU A 265 -1.23 18.21 1.06
CA GLU A 265 -2.12 19.02 1.93
C GLU A 265 -3.57 19.00 1.40
N VAL A 266 -3.78 18.78 0.10
CA VAL A 266 -5.12 18.69 -0.52
C VAL A 266 -5.59 17.23 -0.65
N LEU A 267 -5.95 16.65 0.49
CA LEU A 267 -6.23 15.22 0.66
C LEU A 267 -7.25 14.63 -0.33
N GLY A 268 -8.33 15.36 -0.62
CA GLY A 268 -9.41 14.88 -1.51
C GLY A 268 -9.03 14.76 -2.99
N LEU A 269 -7.88 15.30 -3.42
CA LEU A 269 -7.47 15.35 -4.84
C LEU A 269 -6.27 14.44 -5.17
N ARG A 270 -5.84 13.58 -4.25
CA ARG A 270 -4.62 12.77 -4.44
C ARG A 270 -4.80 11.69 -5.52
N PRO A 271 -3.98 11.68 -6.60
CA PRO A 271 -4.19 10.82 -7.77
C PRO A 271 -3.96 9.33 -7.51
N ASN A 272 -4.63 8.48 -8.29
CA ASN A 272 -4.50 7.02 -8.26
C ASN A 272 -3.22 6.49 -8.95
N VAL A 273 -2.04 6.91 -8.45
CA VAL A 273 -0.74 6.54 -9.03
C VAL A 273 -0.57 5.03 -9.17
N PHE A 274 -0.86 4.28 -8.11
CA PHE A 274 -0.58 2.84 -8.07
C PHE A 274 -1.55 2.03 -8.93
N GLY A 275 -2.81 2.48 -9.09
CA GLY A 275 -3.76 1.90 -10.02
C GLY A 275 -3.36 2.07 -11.47
N GLU A 276 -3.00 3.30 -11.86
CA GLU A 276 -2.53 3.60 -13.22
C GLU A 276 -1.21 2.89 -13.57
N LEU A 277 -0.28 2.76 -12.60
CA LEU A 277 0.91 1.94 -12.77
C LEU A 277 0.58 0.45 -12.98
N MET A 278 -0.37 -0.12 -12.22
CA MET A 278 -0.79 -1.50 -12.43
C MET A 278 -1.42 -1.68 -13.81
N ARG A 279 -2.35 -0.80 -14.22
CA ARG A 279 -3.05 -0.87 -15.52
C ARG A 279 -2.10 -0.94 -16.71
N VAL A 280 -0.94 -0.27 -16.65
CA VAL A 280 0.07 -0.25 -17.73
C VAL A 280 1.11 -1.38 -17.61
N LEU A 281 1.30 -1.95 -16.42
CA LEU A 281 2.36 -2.93 -16.15
C LEU A 281 1.91 -4.39 -16.10
N ILE A 282 0.66 -4.65 -15.69
CA ILE A 282 0.16 -6.00 -15.41
C ILE A 282 -1.24 -6.24 -15.99
N SER A 283 -1.42 -7.44 -16.51
CA SER A 283 -2.72 -8.04 -16.83
C SER A 283 -2.80 -9.44 -16.21
N PRO A 284 -3.99 -10.04 -16.04
CA PRO A 284 -4.09 -11.46 -15.71
C PRO A 284 -3.36 -12.32 -16.75
N SER A 285 -2.83 -13.46 -16.32
CA SER A 285 -2.48 -14.53 -17.27
C SER A 285 -3.75 -15.11 -17.91
N GLU A 286 -3.61 -15.78 -19.05
CA GLU A 286 -4.73 -16.39 -19.79
C GLU A 286 -5.61 -17.28 -18.91
N ASP A 287 -4.99 -18.17 -18.13
CA ASP A 287 -5.71 -19.05 -17.20
C ASP A 287 -6.49 -18.27 -16.11
N VAL A 288 -5.89 -17.18 -15.60
CA VAL A 288 -6.51 -16.33 -14.57
C VAL A 288 -7.67 -15.53 -15.16
N ASP A 289 -7.53 -15.01 -16.38
CA ASP A 289 -8.62 -14.29 -17.04
C ASP A 289 -9.76 -15.24 -17.42
N ALA A 290 -9.46 -16.46 -17.87
CA ALA A 290 -10.45 -17.51 -18.09
C ALA A 290 -11.23 -17.85 -16.80
N ALA A 291 -10.57 -17.94 -15.65
CA ALA A 291 -11.23 -18.13 -14.35
C ALA A 291 -12.09 -16.92 -13.94
N VAL A 292 -11.63 -15.69 -14.19
CA VAL A 292 -12.41 -14.46 -13.93
C VAL A 292 -13.66 -14.40 -14.82
N ASN A 293 -13.51 -14.68 -16.12
CA ASN A 293 -14.60 -14.69 -17.09
C ASN A 293 -15.61 -15.81 -16.81
N TRP A 294 -15.16 -16.97 -16.30
CA TRP A 294 -16.04 -18.06 -15.86
C TRP A 294 -16.99 -17.62 -14.72
N VAL A 295 -16.51 -16.85 -13.73
CA VAL A 295 -17.36 -16.32 -12.64
C VAL A 295 -18.36 -15.28 -13.15
N ILE A 296 -17.95 -14.47 -14.14
CA ILE A 296 -18.82 -13.43 -14.72
C ILE A 296 -19.88 -14.02 -15.66
N GLY A 297 -19.63 -15.22 -16.21
CA GLY A 297 -20.60 -15.95 -17.04
C GLY A 297 -20.96 -15.25 -18.34
N GLY A 298 -20.08 -14.37 -18.85
CA GLY A 298 -20.35 -13.54 -20.03
C GLY A 298 -21.30 -12.36 -19.79
N GLY A 299 -21.80 -12.16 -18.56
CA GLY A 299 -22.63 -11.01 -18.19
C GLY A 299 -21.81 -9.74 -17.89
N GLU A 300 -22.48 -8.70 -17.39
CA GLU A 300 -21.79 -7.49 -16.93
C GLU A 300 -20.83 -7.76 -15.75
N ASN A 301 -19.73 -6.99 -15.74
CA ASN A 301 -18.82 -6.85 -14.61
C ASN A 301 -19.55 -6.49 -13.31
N PRO A 302 -19.01 -6.86 -12.13
CA PRO A 302 -19.62 -6.52 -10.84
C PRO A 302 -19.73 -5.00 -10.63
N ASP A 303 -20.73 -4.56 -9.87
CA ASP A 303 -20.93 -3.15 -9.51
C ASP A 303 -20.02 -2.73 -8.35
N ILE A 304 -19.88 -3.61 -7.35
CA ILE A 304 -19.13 -3.35 -6.10
C ILE A 304 -18.25 -4.56 -5.76
N SER A 305 -17.01 -4.33 -5.31
CA SER A 305 -16.20 -5.36 -4.66
C SER A 305 -16.23 -5.27 -3.13
N LEU A 306 -16.38 -6.42 -2.48
CA LEU A 306 -16.41 -6.59 -1.05
C LEU A 306 -15.28 -7.54 -0.64
N HIS A 307 -14.18 -6.97 -0.15
CA HIS A 307 -13.03 -7.74 0.33
C HIS A 307 -13.01 -7.83 1.85
N MET A 308 -12.96 -9.05 2.39
CA MET A 308 -12.96 -9.34 3.83
C MET A 308 -11.68 -10.05 4.30
N ARG A 309 -10.85 -9.35 5.09
CA ARG A 309 -9.67 -9.93 5.76
C ARG A 309 -10.04 -10.51 7.12
N MET A 310 -10.28 -11.81 7.18
CA MET A 310 -10.86 -12.47 8.33
C MET A 310 -9.87 -13.33 9.13
N LEU A 311 -8.71 -13.70 8.55
CA LEU A 311 -7.64 -14.43 9.25
C LEU A 311 -8.16 -15.71 9.94
N MET A 312 -8.95 -16.50 9.21
CA MET A 312 -9.62 -17.73 9.68
C MET A 312 -10.69 -17.51 10.78
N ASN A 313 -11.04 -16.26 11.11
CA ASN A 313 -12.06 -15.94 12.11
C ASN A 313 -13.47 -15.80 11.49
N ARG A 314 -14.53 -16.06 12.26
CA ARG A 314 -15.95 -15.96 11.83
C ARG A 314 -16.72 -14.84 12.55
N SER A 315 -16.09 -13.68 12.78
CA SER A 315 -16.68 -12.56 13.51
C SER A 315 -17.96 -12.02 12.86
N GLY A 316 -19.13 -12.39 13.41
CA GLY A 316 -20.42 -11.84 12.99
C GLY A 316 -20.51 -10.30 13.11
N ARG A 317 -19.79 -9.69 14.06
CA ARG A 317 -19.70 -8.22 14.18
C ARG A 317 -19.02 -7.58 12.97
N ALA A 318 -17.99 -8.22 12.41
CA ALA A 318 -17.30 -7.73 11.23
C ALA A 318 -18.19 -7.85 9.98
N VAL A 319 -18.95 -8.95 9.87
CA VAL A 319 -19.97 -9.14 8.83
C VAL A 319 -21.07 -8.06 8.93
N GLN A 320 -21.66 -7.85 10.10
CA GLN A 320 -22.68 -6.82 10.31
C GLN A 320 -22.19 -5.39 10.05
N ALA A 321 -20.91 -5.10 10.35
CA ALA A 321 -20.30 -3.81 10.04
C ALA A 321 -20.13 -3.63 8.53
N VAL A 322 -19.70 -4.68 7.81
CA VAL A 322 -19.46 -4.58 6.37
C VAL A 322 -20.75 -4.60 5.54
N LEU A 323 -21.78 -5.32 5.96
CA LEU A 323 -23.12 -5.27 5.32
C LEU A 323 -23.77 -3.89 5.47
N ARG A 324 -23.60 -3.22 6.63
CA ARG A 324 -24.00 -1.81 6.79
C ARG A 324 -23.22 -0.90 5.85
N CYS A 325 -21.92 -1.13 5.70
CA CYS A 325 -21.08 -0.36 4.79
C CYS A 325 -21.44 -0.59 3.31
N LEU A 326 -21.82 -1.81 2.93
CA LEU A 326 -22.34 -2.14 1.61
C LEU A 326 -23.66 -1.41 1.32
N LYS A 327 -24.63 -1.42 2.26
CA LYS A 327 -25.87 -0.62 2.11
C LYS A 327 -25.57 0.88 1.97
N LYS A 328 -24.54 1.42 2.64
CA LYS A 328 -24.09 2.81 2.47
C LYS A 328 -23.48 3.05 1.08
N ALA A 329 -22.59 2.17 0.61
CA ALA A 329 -21.96 2.28 -0.71
C ALA A 329 -22.98 2.22 -1.86
N ILE A 330 -23.95 1.32 -1.79
CA ILE A 330 -25.05 1.19 -2.76
C ILE A 330 -25.86 2.49 -2.84
N ARG A 331 -26.22 3.08 -1.68
CA ARG A 331 -26.89 4.39 -1.61
C ARG A 331 -26.03 5.52 -2.19
N SER A 332 -24.75 5.58 -1.83
CA SER A 332 -23.83 6.62 -2.32
C SER A 332 -23.58 6.58 -3.83
N GLN A 333 -23.81 5.44 -4.48
CA GLN A 333 -23.72 5.27 -5.94
C GLN A 333 -25.10 5.25 -6.63
N HIS A 334 -26.18 5.54 -5.90
CA HIS A 334 -27.57 5.52 -6.41
C HIS A 334 -28.02 4.16 -6.99
N LEU A 335 -27.36 3.06 -6.62
CA LEU A 335 -27.65 1.69 -7.09
C LEU A 335 -28.82 1.03 -6.32
N MET A 336 -29.72 1.83 -5.73
CA MET A 336 -30.84 1.33 -4.91
C MET A 336 -32.03 0.85 -5.74
N SER A 337 -32.12 1.27 -7.00
CA SER A 337 -33.16 0.85 -7.96
C SER A 337 -32.80 -0.40 -8.74
N SER A 338 -31.55 -0.86 -8.65
CA SER A 338 -31.08 -2.14 -9.18
C SER A 338 -30.77 -3.11 -8.04
N ARG A 339 -30.57 -4.38 -8.37
CA ARG A 339 -30.01 -5.39 -7.46
C ARG A 339 -28.52 -5.55 -7.81
N PRO A 340 -27.61 -4.72 -7.27
CA PRO A 340 -26.24 -4.65 -7.73
C PRO A 340 -25.47 -5.98 -7.55
N LYS A 341 -24.60 -6.26 -8.49
CA LYS A 341 -23.64 -7.37 -8.46
C LYS A 341 -22.49 -7.03 -7.53
N VAL A 342 -22.37 -7.81 -6.44
CA VAL A 342 -21.35 -7.65 -5.41
C VAL A 342 -20.40 -8.84 -5.44
N VAL A 343 -19.16 -8.64 -5.86
CA VAL A 343 -18.14 -9.68 -5.76
C VAL A 343 -17.60 -9.77 -4.34
N LEU A 344 -17.67 -10.97 -3.75
CA LEU A 344 -17.24 -11.25 -2.37
C LEU A 344 -15.94 -12.06 -2.36
N VAL A 345 -14.88 -11.44 -1.84
CA VAL A 345 -13.54 -12.03 -1.67
C VAL A 345 -13.20 -12.15 -0.19
N SER A 346 -12.69 -13.31 0.25
CA SER A 346 -12.15 -13.46 1.61
C SER A 346 -11.10 -14.54 1.71
N ASP A 347 -10.10 -14.30 2.57
CA ASP A 347 -9.13 -15.32 3.01
C ASP A 347 -9.75 -16.47 3.84
N THR A 348 -11.04 -16.38 4.16
CA THR A 348 -11.75 -17.32 5.03
C THR A 348 -13.03 -17.80 4.33
N PRO A 349 -12.99 -18.92 3.56
CA PRO A 349 -14.14 -19.39 2.77
C PRO A 349 -15.43 -19.62 3.57
N ALA A 350 -15.32 -19.99 4.84
CA ALA A 350 -16.48 -20.15 5.72
C ALA A 350 -17.24 -18.83 5.98
N VAL A 351 -16.57 -17.67 5.90
CA VAL A 351 -17.23 -16.36 6.01
C VAL A 351 -17.97 -16.03 4.71
N VAL A 352 -17.43 -16.41 3.55
CA VAL A 352 -18.12 -16.24 2.26
C VAL A 352 -19.43 -17.03 2.27
N LYS A 353 -19.38 -18.33 2.59
CA LYS A 353 -20.58 -19.18 2.70
C LYS A 353 -21.59 -18.60 3.71
N SER A 354 -21.10 -18.14 4.87
CA SER A 354 -21.95 -17.51 5.89
C SER A 354 -22.60 -16.18 5.46
N ILE A 355 -22.01 -15.43 4.53
CA ILE A 355 -22.61 -14.19 4.01
C ILE A 355 -23.61 -14.53 2.91
N MET A 356 -23.27 -15.44 2.00
CA MET A 356 -24.17 -15.90 0.94
C MET A 356 -25.43 -16.58 1.51
N SER A 357 -25.32 -17.27 2.66
CA SER A 357 -26.46 -17.90 3.35
C SER A 357 -27.21 -16.97 4.31
N MET A 358 -26.82 -15.68 4.45
CA MET A 358 -27.59 -14.72 5.26
C MET A 358 -28.72 -14.13 4.41
N PRO A 359 -30.01 -14.28 4.78
CA PRO A 359 -31.13 -13.78 3.97
C PRO A 359 -31.00 -12.29 3.63
N ASN A 360 -30.47 -11.52 4.59
CA ASN A 360 -30.23 -10.08 4.50
C ASN A 360 -29.48 -9.61 3.25
N ILE A 361 -28.47 -10.32 2.70
CA ILE A 361 -27.70 -9.78 1.54
C ILE A 361 -28.37 -10.09 0.21
N SER A 362 -28.93 -11.30 0.08
CA SER A 362 -29.65 -11.74 -1.12
C SER A 362 -30.87 -10.87 -1.42
N GLU A 363 -31.49 -10.28 -0.40
CA GLU A 363 -32.61 -9.34 -0.54
C GLU A 363 -32.28 -8.08 -1.36
N PHE A 364 -31.03 -7.60 -1.35
CA PHE A 364 -30.67 -6.32 -1.97
C PHE A 364 -29.45 -6.36 -2.91
N ALA A 365 -28.81 -7.51 -3.08
CA ALA A 365 -27.67 -7.68 -3.98
C ALA A 365 -27.66 -9.08 -4.64
N GLU A 366 -26.95 -9.18 -5.76
CA GLU A 366 -26.53 -10.45 -6.37
C GLU A 366 -25.08 -10.70 -5.94
N VAL A 367 -24.78 -11.83 -5.30
CA VAL A 367 -23.42 -12.10 -4.77
C VAL A 367 -22.64 -13.01 -5.72
N LEU A 368 -21.58 -12.47 -6.31
CA LEU A 368 -20.60 -13.24 -7.08
C LEU A 368 -19.46 -13.69 -6.18
N HIS A 369 -19.04 -14.95 -6.33
CA HIS A 369 -17.89 -15.51 -5.62
C HIS A 369 -17.18 -16.52 -6.50
N PHE A 370 -15.85 -16.57 -6.44
CA PHE A 370 -15.08 -17.58 -7.13
C PHE A 370 -15.00 -18.89 -6.32
N ASP A 371 -15.93 -19.82 -6.59
CA ASP A 371 -15.85 -21.17 -6.05
C ASP A 371 -14.80 -21.99 -6.80
N TYR A 372 -13.56 -21.90 -6.32
CA TYR A 372 -12.40 -22.56 -6.91
C TYR A 372 -12.47 -24.10 -6.86
N ASP A 373 -13.31 -24.70 -5.99
CA ASP A 373 -13.50 -26.16 -5.93
C ASP A 373 -14.35 -26.66 -7.13
N GLN A 374 -15.17 -25.79 -7.74
CA GLN A 374 -15.99 -26.12 -8.92
C GLN A 374 -15.28 -25.80 -10.26
N PHE A 375 -14.20 -25.01 -10.24
CA PHE A 375 -13.51 -24.56 -11.45
C PHE A 375 -12.62 -25.64 -12.07
N LYS A 376 -13.05 -26.20 -13.21
CA LYS A 376 -12.35 -27.28 -13.94
C LYS A 376 -11.28 -26.80 -14.94
N GLY A 377 -10.72 -25.60 -14.74
CA GLY A 377 -9.67 -25.07 -15.62
C GLY A 377 -8.28 -25.69 -15.41
N SER A 378 -7.35 -25.37 -16.31
CA SER A 378 -5.92 -25.71 -16.30
C SER A 378 -5.26 -25.58 -14.91
N MET A 379 -5.44 -24.43 -14.24
CA MET A 379 -4.87 -24.12 -12.91
C MET A 379 -5.34 -25.04 -11.77
N SER A 380 -6.44 -25.79 -11.93
CA SER A 380 -6.88 -26.77 -10.93
C SER A 380 -5.85 -27.90 -10.75
N LYS A 381 -5.01 -28.15 -11.76
CA LYS A 381 -4.04 -29.24 -11.80
C LYS A 381 -2.70 -28.87 -11.17
N GLY A 382 -2.70 -28.80 -9.84
CA GLY A 382 -1.53 -29.10 -9.02
C GLY A 382 -0.78 -27.90 -8.43
N MET A 383 -0.98 -27.67 -7.11
CA MET A 383 0.07 -27.08 -6.27
C MET A 383 -0.06 -27.55 -4.82
N ARG A 384 1.02 -28.10 -4.24
CA ARG A 384 1.04 -28.48 -2.81
C ARG A 384 1.11 -27.24 -1.93
N ILE A 385 0.09 -27.04 -1.07
CA ILE A 385 0.03 -25.93 -0.10
C ILE A 385 0.97 -26.23 1.07
N SER A 386 1.86 -25.30 1.45
CA SER A 386 2.66 -25.45 2.67
C SER A 386 1.94 -24.90 3.91
N ASP A 387 1.97 -25.65 5.02
CA ASP A 387 1.17 -25.37 6.22
C ASP A 387 1.39 -23.99 6.83
N PHE A 388 2.63 -23.46 6.76
CA PHE A 388 2.99 -22.17 7.34
C PHE A 388 2.21 -21.00 6.74
N ARG A 389 1.96 -21.04 5.41
CA ARG A 389 1.26 -19.95 4.71
C ARG A 389 -0.25 -19.98 4.92
N ARG A 390 -0.82 -21.14 5.31
CA ARG A 390 -2.26 -21.33 5.50
C ARG A 390 -2.87 -20.40 6.56
N LYS A 391 -2.13 -20.11 7.64
CA LYS A 391 -2.59 -19.24 8.73
C LYS A 391 -2.65 -17.75 8.35
N ASP A 392 -1.82 -17.30 7.41
CA ASP A 392 -1.80 -15.91 6.96
C ASP A 392 -2.56 -15.70 5.66
N TRP A 393 -2.57 -16.64 4.72
CA TRP A 393 -3.17 -16.43 3.37
C TRP A 393 -4.53 -17.12 3.18
N GLY A 394 -4.99 -17.89 4.16
CA GLY A 394 -6.19 -18.69 4.05
C GLY A 394 -5.91 -20.13 3.60
N SER A 395 -6.97 -20.92 3.50
CA SER A 395 -6.89 -22.33 3.07
C SER A 395 -6.85 -22.55 1.56
N ALA A 396 -7.26 -21.54 0.77
CA ALA A 396 -7.32 -21.62 -0.68
C ALA A 396 -5.92 -21.73 -1.33
N PRO A 397 -5.79 -22.41 -2.49
CA PRO A 397 -4.57 -22.35 -3.29
C PRO A 397 -4.17 -20.92 -3.67
N ARG A 398 -2.86 -20.67 -3.82
CA ARG A 398 -2.33 -19.31 -4.04
C ARG A 398 -2.93 -18.61 -5.26
N TRP A 399 -3.20 -19.35 -6.33
CA TRP A 399 -3.72 -18.83 -7.60
C TRP A 399 -5.14 -18.25 -7.47
N VAL A 400 -5.94 -18.76 -6.52
CA VAL A 400 -7.28 -18.23 -6.19
C VAL A 400 -7.19 -16.74 -5.81
N ALA A 401 -6.17 -16.35 -5.04
CA ALA A 401 -5.94 -14.96 -4.66
C ALA A 401 -5.57 -14.02 -5.83
N PHE A 402 -5.27 -14.55 -7.02
CA PHE A 402 -5.08 -13.76 -8.25
C PHE A 402 -6.39 -13.65 -9.03
N VAL A 403 -7.18 -14.73 -9.11
CA VAL A 403 -8.54 -14.70 -9.68
C VAL A 403 -9.42 -13.74 -8.87
N ASP A 404 -9.45 -13.87 -7.54
CA ASP A 404 -10.12 -12.96 -6.62
C ASP A 404 -9.67 -11.50 -6.80
N PHE A 405 -8.38 -11.27 -7.05
CA PHE A 405 -7.83 -9.92 -7.22
C PHE A 405 -8.37 -9.27 -8.49
N PHE A 406 -8.22 -9.93 -9.64
CA PHE A 406 -8.66 -9.39 -10.92
C PHE A 406 -10.19 -9.32 -11.04
N LEU A 407 -10.92 -10.31 -10.50
CA LEU A 407 -12.38 -10.29 -10.43
C LEU A 407 -12.88 -9.11 -9.57
N ALA A 408 -12.29 -8.89 -8.38
CA ALA A 408 -12.65 -7.76 -7.53
C ALA A 408 -12.26 -6.40 -8.12
N SER A 409 -11.17 -6.34 -8.89
CA SER A 409 -10.77 -5.13 -9.63
C SER A 409 -11.62 -4.84 -10.86
N ARG A 410 -12.48 -5.75 -11.32
CA ARG A 410 -13.48 -5.45 -12.36
C ARG A 410 -14.73 -4.72 -11.81
N ALA A 411 -14.81 -4.45 -10.50
CA ALA A 411 -15.92 -3.69 -9.93
C ALA A 411 -16.07 -2.30 -10.57
N LYS A 412 -17.28 -1.90 -10.95
CA LYS A 412 -17.56 -0.65 -11.68
C LYS A 412 -17.52 0.61 -10.82
N PHE A 413 -18.13 0.57 -9.62
CA PHE A 413 -18.46 1.78 -8.86
C PHE A 413 -17.77 1.88 -7.50
N ALA A 414 -17.54 0.77 -6.80
CA ALA A 414 -16.91 0.82 -5.49
C ALA A 414 -16.11 -0.42 -5.09
N ALA A 415 -15.17 -0.20 -4.16
CA ALA A 415 -14.55 -1.25 -3.37
C ALA A 415 -14.84 -1.02 -1.88
N ILE A 416 -14.96 -2.10 -1.11
CA ILE A 416 -15.19 -2.08 0.32
C ILE A 416 -14.19 -3.02 1.00
N SER A 417 -13.41 -2.50 1.96
CA SER A 417 -12.60 -3.32 2.85
C SER A 417 -13.30 -3.53 4.18
N GLY A 418 -13.65 -4.78 4.49
CA GLY A 418 -13.99 -5.25 5.83
C GLY A 418 -12.88 -6.13 6.42
N ALA A 419 -12.83 -6.26 7.75
CA ALA A 419 -11.92 -7.19 8.42
C ALA A 419 -12.31 -7.48 9.87
N HIS A 420 -11.86 -8.62 10.40
CA HIS A 420 -11.93 -8.90 11.84
C HIS A 420 -10.89 -8.09 12.65
N ARG A 421 -9.69 -7.87 12.11
CA ARG A 421 -8.57 -7.16 12.79
C ARG A 421 -7.79 -6.16 11.95
N ARG A 422 -7.81 -6.27 10.62
CA ARG A 422 -6.97 -5.47 9.70
C ARG A 422 -7.75 -4.94 8.49
N VAL A 423 -8.50 -3.85 8.70
CA VAL A 423 -9.25 -3.14 7.65
C VAL A 423 -8.27 -2.40 6.73
N GLY A 424 -8.57 -2.22 5.44
CA GLY A 424 -7.71 -1.49 4.52
C GLY A 424 -6.35 -2.18 4.32
N THR A 425 -6.34 -3.48 4.03
CA THR A 425 -5.11 -4.22 3.68
C THR A 425 -4.50 -3.68 2.38
N THR A 426 -3.20 -3.90 2.18
CA THR A 426 -2.52 -3.60 0.90
C THR A 426 -3.20 -4.29 -0.28
N TYR A 427 -3.70 -5.52 -0.09
CA TYR A 427 -4.47 -6.24 -1.10
C TYR A 427 -5.79 -5.50 -1.48
N ALA A 428 -6.57 -5.07 -0.49
CA ALA A 428 -7.81 -4.31 -0.74
C ALA A 428 -7.54 -2.94 -1.37
N GLN A 429 -6.45 -2.27 -0.97
CA GLN A 429 -6.02 -1.01 -1.58
C GLN A 429 -5.66 -1.18 -3.05
N LEU A 430 -4.92 -2.24 -3.41
CA LEU A 430 -4.60 -2.52 -4.81
C LEU A 430 -5.85 -2.91 -5.62
N ILE A 431 -6.82 -3.62 -5.03
CA ILE A 431 -8.12 -3.90 -5.68
C ILE A 431 -8.80 -2.58 -6.05
N ALA A 432 -8.96 -1.70 -5.06
CA ALA A 432 -9.60 -0.40 -5.23
C ALA A 432 -8.84 0.49 -6.22
N ALA A 433 -7.50 0.45 -6.20
CA ALA A 433 -6.65 1.20 -7.11
C ALA A 433 -6.77 0.73 -8.55
N LEU A 434 -6.72 -0.57 -8.81
CA LEU A 434 -6.86 -1.09 -10.16
C LEU A 434 -8.29 -0.92 -10.69
N GLY A 435 -9.31 -1.13 -9.86
CA GLY A 435 -10.72 -0.88 -10.24
C GLY A 435 -11.01 0.60 -10.53
N ALA A 436 -10.49 1.51 -9.73
CA ALA A 436 -10.56 2.94 -10.01
C ALA A 436 -9.85 3.32 -11.32
N ALA A 437 -8.75 2.64 -11.69
CA ALA A 437 -8.03 2.89 -12.94
C ALA A 437 -8.79 2.36 -14.17
N TYR A 438 -9.37 1.15 -14.10
CA TYR A 438 -10.16 0.59 -15.20
C TYR A 438 -11.43 1.40 -15.49
N ASN A 439 -12.11 1.91 -14.46
CA ASN A 439 -13.35 2.66 -14.64
C ASN A 439 -13.14 4.16 -14.92
N LEU A 440 -11.90 4.65 -14.89
CA LEU A 440 -11.58 6.03 -15.23
C LEU A 440 -11.55 6.19 -16.76
N GLY A 441 -12.68 6.59 -17.34
CA GLY A 441 -12.78 6.95 -18.75
C GLY A 441 -12.10 8.27 -19.10
N ASP A 442 -11.97 8.57 -20.40
CA ASP A 442 -11.19 9.73 -20.90
C ASP A 442 -11.76 11.11 -20.55
N LYS A 443 -13.02 11.15 -20.08
CA LYS A 443 -13.70 12.34 -19.53
C LYS A 443 -13.98 12.09 -18.04
N SER A 444 -13.72 13.08 -17.20
CA SER A 444 -13.53 12.93 -15.74
C SER A 444 -14.77 12.58 -14.88
N GLY A 445 -15.87 12.10 -15.49
CA GLY A 445 -17.14 11.84 -14.81
C GLY A 445 -17.20 10.57 -13.96
N SER A 446 -16.21 9.68 -14.03
CA SER A 446 -16.22 8.42 -13.27
C SER A 446 -15.84 8.61 -11.80
N ARG A 447 -16.76 8.26 -10.90
CA ARG A 447 -16.63 8.41 -9.44
C ARG A 447 -16.52 7.04 -8.77
N PHE A 448 -15.42 6.33 -9.00
CA PHE A 448 -15.10 5.12 -8.23
C PHE A 448 -14.81 5.48 -6.76
N LEU A 449 -15.44 4.79 -5.82
CA LEU A 449 -15.33 5.06 -4.38
C LEU A 449 -14.72 3.87 -3.63
N PHE A 450 -13.81 4.15 -2.68
CA PHE A 450 -13.27 3.13 -1.79
C PHE A 450 -13.76 3.39 -0.36
N PHE A 451 -14.26 2.34 0.28
CA PHE A 451 -14.79 2.38 1.65
C PHE A 451 -14.01 1.45 2.59
N SER A 452 -13.90 1.84 3.84
CA SER A 452 -13.41 1.02 4.94
C SER A 452 -14.51 0.84 5.99
N SER A 453 -14.86 -0.43 6.26
CA SER A 453 -15.82 -0.79 7.29
C SER A 453 -15.13 -1.04 8.62
N PHE A 454 -15.57 -0.32 9.66
CA PHE A 454 -15.01 -0.41 11.00
C PHE A 454 -16.07 -0.92 11.99
N GLN A 455 -15.72 -1.98 12.72
CA GLN A 455 -16.46 -2.44 13.89
C GLN A 455 -16.03 -1.64 15.14
N SER A 456 -16.94 -1.35 16.07
CA SER A 456 -16.70 -0.48 17.25
C SER A 456 -15.47 -0.89 18.08
N ASN A 457 -15.27 -2.20 18.30
CA ASN A 457 -14.11 -2.72 19.04
C ASN A 457 -12.77 -2.53 18.29
N LEU A 458 -12.79 -2.38 16.97
CA LEU A 458 -11.60 -2.04 16.19
C LEU A 458 -11.23 -0.56 16.38
N LEU A 459 -12.23 0.33 16.42
CA LEU A 459 -12.06 1.78 16.63
C LEU A 459 -11.60 2.12 18.05
N ARG A 460 -12.13 1.43 19.05
CA ARG A 460 -11.79 1.68 20.46
C ARG A 460 -10.31 1.41 20.78
N ASP A 461 -9.82 0.23 20.39
CA ASP A 461 -8.49 -0.25 20.78
C ASP A 461 -7.73 -1.01 19.69
N GLY A 462 -8.39 -1.49 18.63
CA GLY A 462 -7.77 -2.38 17.66
C GLY A 462 -6.82 -1.69 16.68
N LEU A 463 -7.15 -0.48 16.22
CA LEU A 463 -6.35 0.24 15.21
C LEU A 463 -4.93 0.55 15.69
N LYS A 464 -4.76 1.07 16.92
CA LYS A 464 -3.45 1.43 17.50
C LYS A 464 -2.45 0.25 17.60
N HIS A 465 -2.95 -0.99 17.57
CA HIS A 465 -2.14 -2.20 17.66
C HIS A 465 -1.87 -2.88 16.31
N GLN A 466 -2.47 -2.41 15.21
CA GLN A 466 -2.16 -2.94 13.89
C GLN A 466 -0.74 -2.55 13.45
N VAL A 467 -0.14 -3.35 12.56
CA VAL A 467 1.24 -3.18 12.07
C VAL A 467 1.22 -3.00 10.57
N GLY A 468 1.89 -1.95 10.09
CA GLY A 468 2.02 -1.61 8.67
C GLY A 468 2.19 -0.10 8.50
N TRP A 469 2.97 0.34 7.51
CA TRP A 469 3.38 1.73 7.36
C TRP A 469 2.46 2.52 6.43
N GLY A 470 2.37 2.13 5.16
CA GLY A 470 1.50 2.73 4.15
C GLY A 470 0.10 2.16 4.07
N HIS A 471 -0.50 1.80 5.21
CA HIS A 471 -1.90 1.35 5.23
C HIS A 471 -2.88 2.49 5.49
N VAL A 472 -3.98 2.48 4.73
CA VAL A 472 -5.18 3.32 4.93
C VAL A 472 -5.56 3.52 6.38
N TRP A 473 -5.58 2.44 7.17
CA TRP A 473 -6.18 2.47 8.51
C TRP A 473 -5.37 3.30 9.52
N ASN A 474 -4.09 3.61 9.23
CA ASN A 474 -3.22 4.35 10.15
C ASN A 474 -3.78 5.73 10.52
N ARG A 475 -4.38 6.45 9.57
CA ARG A 475 -4.96 7.79 9.81
C ARG A 475 -6.05 7.79 10.88
N TYR A 476 -6.78 6.68 10.99
CA TYR A 476 -7.88 6.51 11.94
C TYR A 476 -7.42 5.95 13.30
N ALA A 477 -6.13 5.63 13.46
CA ALA A 477 -5.55 5.10 14.70
C ALA A 477 -5.05 6.20 15.67
N GLY A 478 -4.95 7.44 15.19
CA GLY A 478 -4.37 8.59 15.90
C GLY A 478 -5.21 9.12 17.06
N PRO A 479 -4.63 9.98 17.93
CA PRO A 479 -5.34 10.59 19.06
C PRO A 479 -6.49 11.52 18.64
N LEU A 480 -6.48 12.04 17.40
CA LEU A 480 -7.58 12.83 16.84
C LEU A 480 -8.79 11.97 16.41
N SER A 481 -8.70 10.64 16.45
CA SER A 481 -9.87 9.77 16.22
C SER A 481 -10.57 9.42 17.53
N CYS A 482 -11.89 9.62 17.58
CA CYS A 482 -12.67 9.34 18.78
C CYS A 482 -12.67 7.84 19.11
N ARG A 483 -12.41 7.44 20.36
CA ARG A 483 -12.26 6.00 20.69
C ARG A 483 -13.60 5.25 20.73
N ASN A 484 -14.62 5.81 21.38
CA ASN A 484 -15.89 5.12 21.63
C ASN A 484 -16.90 5.32 20.50
N GLN A 485 -16.51 4.94 19.28
CA GLN A 485 -17.38 5.00 18.10
C GLN A 485 -18.24 3.73 17.96
N ALA A 486 -19.44 3.87 17.39
CA ALA A 486 -20.26 2.76 16.92
C ALA A 486 -19.60 2.06 15.71
N ASN A 487 -20.31 1.14 15.05
CA ASN A 487 -19.86 0.66 13.74
C ASN A 487 -19.94 1.81 12.71
N GLN A 488 -18.95 1.93 11.83
CA GLN A 488 -18.77 3.05 10.90
C GLN A 488 -18.34 2.55 9.51
N CYS A 489 -18.61 3.34 8.47
CA CYS A 489 -18.25 3.10 7.08
C CYS A 489 -17.69 4.38 6.46
N ALA A 490 -16.36 4.52 6.52
CA ALA A 490 -15.66 5.74 6.08
C ALA A 490 -15.26 5.65 4.60
N PHE A 491 -15.40 6.76 3.89
CA PHE A 491 -14.68 6.95 2.63
C PHE A 491 -13.17 6.88 2.88
N THR A 492 -12.46 6.30 1.93
CA THR A 492 -11.07 5.90 2.02
C THR A 492 -10.31 6.39 0.78
N PRO A 493 -9.12 6.99 0.91
CA PRO A 493 -8.31 7.33 -0.25
C PRO A 493 -7.75 6.08 -0.94
N VAL A 494 -7.81 6.06 -2.27
CA VAL A 494 -7.21 5.02 -3.10
C VAL A 494 -5.67 5.05 -3.05
N LEU A 495 -5.09 6.26 -3.00
CA LEU A 495 -3.68 6.48 -2.65
C LEU A 495 -3.60 6.85 -1.15
N PRO A 496 -3.16 5.95 -0.25
CA PRO A 496 -3.09 6.25 1.17
C PRO A 496 -2.16 7.43 1.41
N SER A 497 -2.61 8.37 2.24
CA SER A 497 -1.77 9.44 2.75
C SER A 497 -0.57 8.91 3.53
N ALA A 498 0.56 9.61 3.38
CA ALA A 498 1.66 9.49 4.29
C ALA A 498 1.43 10.36 5.54
N TRP A 499 2.04 10.00 6.66
CA TRP A 499 1.72 10.53 8.00
C TRP A 499 2.10 12.01 8.28
N TRP A 500 2.37 12.79 7.23
CA TRP A 500 2.64 14.23 7.27
C TRP A 500 1.70 15.01 6.34
N ASP A 501 0.70 14.33 5.75
CA ASP A 501 -0.25 14.87 4.79
C ASP A 501 -1.44 15.52 5.53
N GLY A 502 -1.31 16.78 5.95
CA GLY A 502 -2.41 17.56 6.55
C GLY A 502 -2.77 17.26 8.02
N LEU A 503 -3.60 18.15 8.59
CA LEU A 503 -3.79 18.31 10.04
C LEU A 503 -4.39 17.11 10.78
N TRP A 504 -5.34 16.39 10.15
CA TRP A 504 -6.14 15.34 10.81
C TRP A 504 -5.46 13.95 10.82
N GLN A 505 -4.17 13.86 10.54
CA GLN A 505 -3.46 12.57 10.39
C GLN A 505 -2.62 12.13 11.59
N SER A 506 -2.72 12.86 12.72
CA SER A 506 -1.91 12.69 13.94
C SER A 506 -1.42 11.24 14.16
N PRO A 507 -0.17 10.92 13.80
CA PRO A 507 0.30 9.54 13.82
C PRO A 507 0.45 9.04 15.26
N ILE A 508 0.24 7.74 15.46
CA ILE A 508 0.46 7.14 16.79
C ILE A 508 1.93 7.25 17.21
N PRO A 509 2.28 7.21 18.52
CA PRO A 509 3.64 7.48 18.98
C PRO A 509 4.75 6.61 18.34
N ARG A 510 4.45 5.35 18.02
CA ARG A 510 5.34 4.44 17.24
C ARG A 510 5.78 5.06 15.91
N ASP A 511 4.83 5.69 15.24
CA ASP A 511 4.92 6.17 13.88
C ASP A 511 5.57 7.56 13.86
N ILE A 512 5.30 8.41 14.86
CA ILE A 512 6.10 9.61 15.18
C ILE A 512 7.58 9.24 15.42
N ASN A 513 7.84 8.30 16.33
CA ASN A 513 9.21 7.90 16.69
C ASN A 513 10.00 7.38 15.49
N ARG A 514 9.35 6.59 14.62
CA ARG A 514 10.01 6.08 13.42
C ARG A 514 10.10 7.15 12.32
N LEU A 515 9.20 8.13 12.17
CA LEU A 515 9.44 9.32 11.32
C LEU A 515 10.65 10.14 11.79
N ALA A 516 10.77 10.35 13.10
CA ALA A 516 11.90 11.08 13.71
C ALA A 516 13.25 10.41 13.39
N SER A 517 13.28 9.09 13.22
CA SER A 517 14.49 8.36 12.79
C SER A 517 14.95 8.69 11.36
N TYR A 518 14.07 9.19 10.48
CA TYR A 518 14.43 9.75 9.17
C TYR A 518 14.70 11.26 9.22
N GLY A 519 14.67 11.89 10.41
CA GLY A 519 14.84 13.34 10.59
C GLY A 519 13.55 14.17 10.48
N ILE A 520 12.41 13.54 10.22
CA ILE A 520 11.10 14.19 10.18
C ILE A 520 10.59 14.35 11.62
N ARG A 521 10.59 15.60 12.12
CA ARG A 521 9.84 15.98 13.33
C ARG A 521 8.51 16.59 12.91
N LEU A 522 7.46 16.26 13.63
CA LEU A 522 6.11 16.81 13.41
C LEU A 522 5.75 17.77 14.55
N SER A 523 4.99 18.82 14.25
CA SER A 523 4.28 19.62 15.26
C SER A 523 3.14 18.80 15.88
N GLY A 524 2.52 19.32 16.95
CA GLY A 524 1.30 18.72 17.53
C GLY A 524 0.12 18.59 16.55
N LEU A 525 0.16 19.34 15.44
CA LEU A 525 -0.82 19.32 14.36
C LEU A 525 -0.35 18.52 13.12
N GLY A 526 0.79 17.81 13.19
CA GLY A 526 1.30 16.98 12.09
C GLY A 526 2.18 17.68 11.05
N ASN A 527 2.47 18.99 11.21
CA ASN A 527 3.28 19.74 10.24
C ASN A 527 4.78 19.42 10.38
N VAL A 528 5.50 19.26 9.27
CA VAL A 528 6.94 18.90 9.29
C VAL A 528 7.82 20.10 9.64
N ASP A 529 8.64 19.95 10.69
CA ASP A 529 9.73 20.87 10.98
C ASP A 529 10.84 20.72 9.90
N SER A 530 10.81 21.64 8.94
CA SER A 530 11.78 21.71 7.84
C SER A 530 13.20 22.04 8.31
N ASN A 531 13.38 22.68 9.48
CA ASN A 531 14.69 23.00 10.03
C ASN A 531 15.32 21.78 10.71
N SER A 532 14.53 20.98 11.43
CA SER A 532 14.94 19.64 11.89
C SER A 532 15.42 18.78 10.72
N LEU A 533 14.63 18.68 9.63
CA LEU A 533 14.99 17.83 8.50
C LEU A 533 16.28 18.31 7.80
N LYS A 534 16.43 19.63 7.57
CA LYS A 534 17.68 20.22 7.05
C LYS A 534 18.87 19.90 7.95
N SER A 535 18.71 20.04 9.28
CA SER A 535 19.77 19.76 10.27
C SER A 535 20.15 18.28 10.28
N HIS A 536 19.17 17.36 10.26
CA HIS A 536 19.40 15.92 10.15
C HIS A 536 20.20 15.58 8.88
N CYS A 537 19.77 16.06 7.72
CA CYS A 537 20.47 15.77 6.47
C CYS A 537 21.88 16.39 6.38
N LYS A 538 22.13 17.54 7.03
CA LYS A 538 23.48 18.13 7.13
C LYS A 538 24.42 17.32 8.02
N LYS A 539 23.94 16.82 9.16
CA LYS A 539 24.76 16.07 10.14
C LYS A 539 25.04 14.62 9.73
N ARG A 540 24.29 14.10 8.75
CA ARG A 540 24.29 12.69 8.39
C ARG A 540 25.41 12.31 7.41
N LYS A 541 26.12 11.22 7.72
CA LYS A 541 27.10 10.62 6.79
C LYS A 541 26.39 10.06 5.55
N ASN A 542 26.88 10.40 4.36
CA ASN A 542 26.36 9.91 3.08
C ASN A 542 26.77 8.44 2.87
N ILE A 543 25.89 7.51 3.24
CA ILE A 543 26.11 6.07 3.05
C ILE A 543 25.68 5.68 1.63
N VAL A 544 26.62 5.15 0.85
CA VAL A 544 26.39 4.67 -0.51
C VAL A 544 26.74 3.18 -0.59
N ARG A 545 25.74 2.32 -0.78
CA ARG A 545 25.95 0.88 -1.02
C ARG A 545 25.84 0.60 -2.51
N THR A 546 26.81 -0.13 -3.06
CA THR A 546 26.85 -0.50 -4.48
C THR A 546 27.16 -1.98 -4.70
N ILE A 547 26.69 -2.51 -5.83
CA ILE A 547 27.10 -3.81 -6.36
C ILE A 547 27.54 -3.59 -7.81
N THR A 548 28.79 -3.92 -8.12
CA THR A 548 29.30 -3.97 -9.50
C THR A 548 28.98 -5.35 -10.07
N PHE A 549 28.33 -5.39 -11.23
CA PHE A 549 28.11 -6.65 -11.92
C PHE A 549 29.35 -7.06 -12.70
N LYS A 550 29.81 -8.29 -12.54
CA LYS A 550 30.68 -8.92 -13.53
C LYS A 550 29.85 -9.18 -14.79
N LEU A 551 30.37 -8.70 -15.91
CA LEU A 551 29.89 -8.93 -17.27
C LEU A 551 30.76 -10.01 -17.89
#